data_AF-A0A346PJ43-F1
#
_entry.id   AF-A0A346PJ43-F1
#
_cell.length_a   1.000
_cell.length_b   1.000
_cell.length_c   1.000
_cell.angle_alpha   90.00
_cell.angle_beta   90.00
_cell.angle_gamma   90.00
#
_symmetry.space_group_name_H-M   'P 1'
#
loop_
_entity.id
_entity.type
_entity.pdbx_description
1 polymer ?
#
loop_
_entity_poly.entity_id
_entity_poly.type
_entity_poly.pdbx_seq_one_letter_code
_entity_poly.pdbx_strand_id
1 'polypeptide(L)'
;MSGEDTTLSRYTLEGTRESPKRMTVDTGEATFEIGHDVNPVEYLLGSVAGCLNSTATMVARDMDIRIEELTVTVEGGVNYDSYMGTETDDRPGLQGLEVTLEIDADASDDELSAWLEAVKARCPVTDNVENETGIDVTLESG
;
A
#
# COMPACT_ATOMS: atom_id res chain seq x y z
N MET A 1 29.54 0.98 21.27
CA MET A 1 28.23 0.32 21.11
C MET A 1 28.05 0.19 19.61
N SER A 2 28.16 -1.03 19.12
CA SER A 2 28.23 -1.37 17.70
C SER A 2 26.98 -0.88 17.00
N GLY A 3 27.15 -0.11 15.91
CA GLY A 3 26.03 0.30 15.06
C GLY A 3 25.33 -0.95 14.52
N GLU A 4 24.03 -1.03 14.76
CA GLU A 4 23.18 -1.99 14.09
C GLU A 4 23.19 -1.63 12.60
N ASP A 5 23.75 -2.53 11.79
CA ASP A 5 23.73 -2.47 10.34
C ASP A 5 22.27 -2.68 9.91
N THR A 6 21.50 -1.60 9.82
CA THR A 6 20.15 -1.64 9.25
C THR A 6 20.28 -1.91 7.75
N THR A 7 20.22 -3.18 7.38
CA THR A 7 20.18 -3.62 5.99
C THR A 7 18.87 -3.14 5.37
N LEU A 8 18.91 -2.02 4.64
CA LEU A 8 17.78 -1.53 3.85
C LEU A 8 17.41 -2.59 2.80
N SER A 9 16.16 -3.06 2.85
CA SER A 9 15.61 -3.90 1.79
C SER A 9 15.54 -3.10 0.50
N ARG A 10 16.21 -3.58 -0.55
CA ARG A 10 16.19 -2.95 -1.87
C ARG A 10 15.27 -3.74 -2.80
N TYR A 11 14.31 -3.03 -3.40
CA TYR A 11 13.42 -3.57 -4.42
C TYR A 11 13.81 -2.99 -5.78
N THR A 12 13.84 -3.85 -6.80
CA THR A 12 14.01 -3.46 -8.20
C THR A 12 12.93 -4.19 -8.99
N LEU A 13 12.17 -3.45 -9.78
CA LEU A 13 11.13 -4.01 -10.66
C LEU A 13 11.35 -3.46 -12.07
N GLU A 14 11.08 -4.28 -13.07
CA GLU A 14 11.06 -3.87 -14.48
C GLU A 14 9.65 -4.04 -15.05
N GLY A 15 9.18 -3.04 -15.79
CA GLY A 15 7.86 -3.04 -16.42
C GLY A 15 7.96 -2.95 -17.94
N THR A 16 7.37 -3.91 -18.65
CA THR A 16 7.25 -3.88 -20.12
C THR A 16 5.82 -3.58 -20.52
N ARG A 17 5.64 -2.60 -21.41
CA ARG A 17 4.32 -2.19 -21.92
C ARG A 17 3.78 -3.24 -22.89
N GLU A 18 2.64 -3.82 -22.54
CA GLU A 18 1.86 -4.70 -23.43
C GLU A 18 0.87 -3.88 -24.29
N SER A 19 0.21 -2.89 -23.68
CA SER A 19 -0.78 -2.03 -24.35
C SER A 19 -0.90 -0.68 -23.62
N PRO A 20 -1.70 0.30 -24.11
CA PRO A 20 -1.85 1.58 -23.42
C PRO A 20 -2.33 1.47 -21.98
N LYS A 21 -3.05 0.41 -21.62
CA LYS A 21 -3.61 0.19 -20.28
C LYS A 21 -3.06 -1.06 -19.59
N ARG A 22 -2.08 -1.77 -20.17
CA ARG A 22 -1.52 -3.02 -19.62
C ARG A 22 -0.01 -3.02 -19.61
N MET A 23 0.56 -3.47 -18.51
CA MET A 23 1.99 -3.63 -18.31
C MET A 23 2.27 -4.95 -17.61
N THR A 24 3.26 -5.70 -18.12
CA THR A 24 3.84 -6.86 -17.44
C THR A 24 4.95 -6.36 -16.53
N VAL A 25 4.93 -6.76 -15.26
CA VAL A 25 5.90 -6.36 -14.23
C VAL A 25 6.67 -7.60 -13.75
N ASP A 26 7.99 -7.51 -13.74
CA ASP A 26 8.91 -8.53 -13.23
C ASP A 26 9.63 -8.03 -11.97
N THR A 27 9.57 -8.79 -10.89
CA THR A 27 10.23 -8.50 -9.60
C THR A 27 11.57 -9.23 -9.42
N GLY A 28 11.98 -10.05 -10.39
CA GLY A 28 13.06 -11.03 -10.30
C GLY A 28 12.64 -12.36 -9.66
N GLU A 29 11.60 -12.36 -8.82
CA GLU A 29 11.06 -13.56 -8.16
C GLU A 29 9.71 -14.00 -8.73
N ALA A 30 8.94 -13.04 -9.27
CA ALA A 30 7.64 -13.29 -9.85
C ALA A 30 7.34 -12.28 -10.97
N THR A 31 6.44 -12.69 -11.87
CA THR A 31 5.89 -11.83 -12.91
C THR A 31 4.38 -11.72 -12.73
N PHE A 32 3.84 -10.51 -12.89
CA PHE A 32 2.40 -10.25 -12.84
C PHE A 32 2.01 -9.13 -13.80
N GLU A 33 0.72 -8.96 -14.04
CA GLU A 33 0.20 -7.92 -14.93
C GLU A 33 -0.62 -6.88 -14.17
N ILE A 34 -0.40 -5.60 -14.51
CA ILE A 34 -1.25 -4.49 -14.07
C ILE A 34 -2.09 -4.00 -15.25
N GLY A 35 -3.39 -3.84 -15.04
CA GLY A 35 -4.37 -3.36 -16.01
C GLY A 35 -5.15 -4.45 -16.76
N HIS A 36 -4.96 -5.72 -16.39
CA HIS A 36 -5.83 -6.82 -16.83
C HIS A 36 -6.94 -7.08 -15.81
N ASP A 37 -6.60 -7.70 -14.68
CA ASP A 37 -7.56 -8.07 -13.62
C ASP A 37 -7.84 -6.92 -12.66
N VAL A 38 -6.83 -6.10 -12.39
CA VAL A 38 -6.92 -4.89 -11.56
C VAL A 38 -6.18 -3.74 -12.24
N ASN A 39 -6.73 -2.54 -12.15
CA ASN A 39 -6.08 -1.33 -12.65
C ASN A 39 -4.99 -0.82 -11.67
N PRO A 40 -4.11 0.10 -12.08
CA PRO A 40 -3.03 0.58 -11.21
C PRO A 40 -3.48 1.19 -9.87
N VAL A 41 -4.63 1.89 -9.85
CA VAL A 41 -5.18 2.48 -8.62
C VAL A 41 -5.69 1.37 -7.70
N GLU A 42 -6.44 0.41 -8.24
CA GLU A 42 -6.87 -0.77 -7.47
C GLU A 42 -5.68 -1.59 -6.94
N TYR A 43 -4.60 -1.72 -7.72
CA TYR A 43 -3.39 -2.41 -7.28
C TYR A 43 -2.72 -1.67 -6.10
N LEU A 44 -2.69 -0.34 -6.14
CA LEU A 44 -2.19 0.48 -5.03
C LEU A 44 -3.09 0.37 -3.78
N LEU A 45 -4.41 0.44 -3.92
CA LEU A 45 -5.32 0.27 -2.76
C LEU A 45 -5.26 -1.16 -2.21
N GLY A 46 -5.09 -2.14 -3.09
CA GLY A 46 -4.86 -3.54 -2.72
C GLY A 46 -3.56 -3.73 -1.95
N SER A 47 -2.49 -3.01 -2.30
CA SER A 47 -1.22 -3.06 -1.55
C SER A 47 -1.36 -2.45 -0.14
N VAL A 48 -2.15 -1.38 0.01
CA VAL A 48 -2.52 -0.81 1.32
C VAL A 48 -3.23 -1.87 2.17
N ALA A 49 -4.28 -2.49 1.63
CA ALA A 49 -5.04 -3.53 2.34
C ALA A 49 -4.17 -4.73 2.73
N GLY A 50 -3.35 -5.23 1.79
CA GLY A 50 -2.46 -6.36 2.02
C GLY A 50 -1.37 -6.08 3.05
N CYS A 51 -0.77 -4.89 3.01
CA CYS A 51 0.24 -4.49 3.97
C CYS A 51 -0.34 -4.30 5.38
N LEU A 52 -1.54 -3.72 5.50
CA LEU A 52 -2.24 -3.61 6.76
C LEU A 52 -2.57 -4.98 7.33
N ASN A 53 -3.10 -5.92 6.54
CA ASN A 53 -3.32 -7.30 7.01
C ASN A 53 -2.03 -7.94 7.58
N SER A 54 -0.92 -7.83 6.85
CA SER A 54 0.35 -8.40 7.29
C SER A 54 0.87 -7.74 8.57
N THR A 55 0.83 -6.41 8.63
CA THR A 55 1.28 -5.63 9.78
C THR A 55 0.39 -5.90 11.00
N ALA A 56 -0.92 -5.91 10.81
CA ALA A 56 -1.92 -6.13 11.85
C ALA A 56 -1.79 -7.52 12.48
N THR A 57 -1.58 -8.54 11.65
CA THR A 57 -1.29 -9.91 12.11
C THR A 57 0.03 -9.99 12.91
N MET A 58 1.09 -9.31 12.44
CA MET A 58 2.38 -9.30 13.14
C MET A 58 2.28 -8.61 14.50
N VAL A 59 1.66 -7.43 14.55
CA VAL A 59 1.49 -6.65 15.79
C VAL A 59 0.59 -7.37 16.78
N ALA A 60 -0.49 -8.03 16.32
CA ALA A 60 -1.33 -8.85 17.19
C ALA A 60 -0.53 -9.96 17.86
N ARG A 61 0.32 -10.66 17.08
CA ARG A 61 1.23 -11.68 17.61
C ARG A 61 2.20 -11.12 18.65
N ASP A 62 2.79 -9.94 18.41
CA ASP A 62 3.71 -9.29 19.36
C ASP A 62 3.01 -8.92 20.69
N MET A 63 1.70 -8.70 20.64
CA MET A 63 0.86 -8.30 21.78
C MET A 63 0.09 -9.49 22.39
N ASP A 64 0.38 -10.73 21.96
CA ASP A 64 -0.33 -11.94 22.38
C ASP A 64 -1.86 -11.89 22.14
N ILE A 65 -2.32 -11.13 21.13
CA ILE A 65 -3.71 -11.07 20.68
C ILE A 65 -3.94 -12.11 19.58
N ARG A 66 -4.99 -12.92 19.71
CA ARG A 66 -5.41 -13.89 18.71
C ARG A 66 -6.57 -13.33 17.88
N ILE A 67 -6.27 -13.08 16.61
CA ILE A 67 -7.26 -12.69 15.59
C ILE A 67 -7.90 -13.95 15.02
N GLU A 68 -9.23 -14.02 15.04
CA GLU A 68 -10.02 -15.06 14.37
C GLU A 68 -10.42 -14.61 12.96
N GLU A 69 -10.83 -13.35 12.80
CA GLU A 69 -11.18 -12.76 11.50
C GLU A 69 -10.69 -11.30 11.42
N LEU A 70 -10.21 -10.92 10.23
CA LEU A 70 -9.85 -9.53 9.90
C LEU A 70 -10.28 -9.23 8.46
N THR A 71 -11.11 -8.21 8.32
CA THR A 71 -11.49 -7.63 7.03
C THR A 71 -10.96 -6.20 6.94
N VAL A 72 -10.31 -5.88 5.81
CA VAL A 72 -9.77 -4.55 5.55
C VAL A 72 -10.48 -3.96 4.33
N THR A 73 -11.19 -2.86 4.55
CA THR A 73 -11.87 -2.10 3.50
C THR A 73 -11.11 -0.79 3.27
N VAL A 74 -10.76 -0.51 2.01
CA VAL A 74 -10.04 0.71 1.61
C VAL A 74 -10.87 1.44 0.56
N GLU A 75 -11.22 2.68 0.84
CA GLU A 75 -11.99 3.56 -0.05
C GLU A 75 -11.14 4.77 -0.42
N GLY A 76 -11.23 5.21 -1.68
CA GLY A 76 -10.45 6.33 -2.18
C GLY A 76 -10.98 6.85 -3.52
N GLY A 77 -10.94 8.16 -3.69
CA GLY A 77 -11.41 8.84 -4.89
C GLY A 77 -10.26 9.36 -5.76
N VAL A 78 -10.39 9.21 -7.08
CA VAL A 78 -9.52 9.84 -8.08
C VAL A 78 -10.39 10.65 -9.03
N ASN A 79 -10.04 11.92 -9.23
CA ASN A 79 -10.58 12.70 -10.33
C ASN A 79 -9.69 12.50 -11.57
N TYR A 80 -10.22 11.81 -12.60
CA TYR A 80 -9.47 11.52 -13.82
C TYR A 80 -9.39 12.70 -14.80
N ASP A 81 -10.01 13.84 -14.51
CA ASP A 81 -9.95 15.03 -15.38
C ASP A 81 -8.49 15.46 -15.64
N SER A 82 -7.66 15.51 -14.59
CA SER A 82 -6.24 15.84 -14.72
C SER A 82 -5.49 14.81 -15.59
N TYR A 83 -5.78 13.51 -15.41
CA TYR A 83 -5.23 12.44 -16.25
C TYR A 83 -5.67 12.56 -17.72
N MET A 84 -6.88 13.07 -17.98
CA MET A 84 -7.41 13.30 -19.33
C MET A 84 -6.99 14.65 -19.94
N GLY A 85 -6.27 15.49 -19.20
CA GLY A 85 -5.87 16.83 -19.64
C GLY A 85 -6.99 17.88 -19.59
N THR A 86 -8.06 17.59 -18.84
CA THR A 86 -9.13 18.55 -18.53
C THR A 86 -8.71 19.42 -17.35
N GLU A 87 -9.04 20.72 -17.39
CA GLU A 87 -8.74 21.65 -16.31
C GLU A 87 -9.50 21.27 -15.03
N THR A 88 -8.77 21.12 -13.92
CA THR A 88 -9.30 20.81 -12.58
C THR A 88 -8.30 21.30 -11.53
N ASP A 89 -8.80 21.66 -10.34
CA ASP A 89 -7.98 21.99 -9.17
C ASP A 89 -7.48 20.73 -8.42
N ASP A 90 -8.05 19.56 -8.74
CA ASP A 90 -7.69 18.30 -8.10
C ASP A 90 -6.34 17.78 -8.61
N ARG A 91 -5.57 17.16 -7.71
CA ARG A 91 -4.35 16.43 -8.10
C ARG A 91 -4.72 15.19 -8.93
N PRO A 92 -3.86 14.70 -9.85
CA PRO A 92 -4.17 13.50 -10.64
C PRO A 92 -4.31 12.18 -9.86
N GLY A 93 -3.85 12.15 -8.61
CA GLY A 93 -3.83 10.96 -7.77
C GLY A 93 -5.08 10.79 -6.90
N LEU A 94 -4.92 10.01 -5.83
CA LEU A 94 -5.94 9.86 -4.79
C LEU A 94 -6.13 11.18 -4.03
N GLN A 95 -7.38 11.53 -3.73
CA GLN A 95 -7.73 12.73 -2.96
C GLN A 95 -7.69 12.51 -1.44
N GLY A 96 -7.65 11.25 -1.03
CA GLY A 96 -7.67 10.79 0.35
C GLY A 96 -8.08 9.33 0.40
N LEU A 97 -7.72 8.64 1.48
CA LEU A 97 -8.13 7.26 1.75
C LEU A 97 -8.91 7.17 3.05
N GLU A 98 -9.95 6.36 3.05
CA GLU A 98 -10.66 5.91 4.24
C GLU A 98 -10.43 4.41 4.38
N VAL A 99 -9.93 3.99 5.54
CA VAL A 99 -9.57 2.60 5.80
C VAL A 99 -10.31 2.11 7.04
N THR A 100 -11.04 1.01 6.89
CA THR A 100 -11.77 0.35 7.99
C THR A 100 -11.21 -1.05 8.22
N LEU A 101 -10.84 -1.35 9.47
CA LEU A 101 -10.46 -2.68 9.93
C LEU A 101 -11.60 -3.24 10.77
N GLU A 102 -12.27 -4.27 10.26
CA GLU A 102 -13.27 -5.04 11.00
C GLU A 102 -12.60 -6.30 11.53
N ILE A 103 -12.62 -6.49 12.86
CA ILE A 103 -11.83 -7.52 13.55
C ILE A 103 -12.69 -8.32 14.53
N ASP A 104 -12.48 -9.63 14.55
CA ASP A 104 -12.89 -10.54 15.61
C ASP A 104 -11.63 -11.13 16.29
N ALA A 105 -11.46 -10.85 17.57
CA ALA A 105 -10.26 -11.23 18.33
C ALA A 105 -10.54 -11.37 19.84
N ASP A 106 -9.68 -12.10 20.54
CA ASP A 106 -9.76 -12.34 21.99
C ASP A 106 -9.13 -11.22 22.84
N ALA A 107 -9.46 -9.97 22.53
CA ALA A 107 -8.90 -8.79 23.19
C ALA A 107 -9.99 -7.82 23.67
N SER A 108 -9.68 -7.04 24.71
CA SER A 108 -10.53 -5.93 25.15
C SER A 108 -10.42 -4.72 24.21
N ASP A 109 -11.39 -3.80 24.28
CA ASP A 109 -11.40 -2.57 23.47
C ASP A 109 -10.12 -1.73 23.68
N ASP A 110 -9.59 -1.71 24.90
CA ASP A 110 -8.34 -0.99 25.23
C ASP A 110 -7.12 -1.64 24.57
N GLU A 111 -7.05 -2.98 24.56
CA GLU A 111 -6.00 -3.74 23.89
C GLU A 111 -6.08 -3.58 22.37
N LEU A 112 -7.28 -3.63 21.81
CA LEU A 112 -7.53 -3.40 20.38
C LEU A 112 -7.17 -1.96 19.97
N SER A 113 -7.43 -0.98 20.82
CA SER A 113 -7.04 0.40 20.58
C SER A 113 -5.51 0.55 20.56
N ALA A 114 -4.81 -0.04 21.53
CA ALA A 114 -3.35 -0.03 21.56
C ALA A 114 -2.74 -0.79 20.36
N TRP A 115 -3.36 -1.90 19.97
CA TRP A 115 -2.98 -2.67 18.79
C TRP A 115 -3.11 -1.83 17.52
N LEU A 116 -4.25 -1.18 17.31
CA LEU A 116 -4.49 -0.36 16.12
C LEU A 116 -3.46 0.77 15.98
N GLU A 117 -3.12 1.44 17.08
CA GLU A 117 -2.09 2.49 17.08
C GLU A 117 -0.70 1.93 16.73
N ALA A 118 -0.36 0.75 17.25
CA ALA A 118 0.88 0.07 16.89
C ALA A 118 0.91 -0.39 15.42
N VAL A 119 -0.24 -0.79 14.85
CA VAL A 119 -0.36 -1.14 13.43
C VAL A 119 -0.12 0.08 12.54
N LYS A 120 -0.80 1.20 12.82
CA LYS A 120 -0.63 2.46 12.07
C LYS A 120 0.83 2.93 12.09
N ALA A 121 1.49 2.84 13.24
CA ALA A 121 2.86 3.27 13.41
C ALA A 121 3.91 2.40 12.69
N ARG A 122 3.55 1.18 12.25
CA ARG A 122 4.50 0.18 11.73
C ARG A 122 4.27 -0.20 10.28
N CYS A 123 3.14 0.16 9.68
CA CYS A 123 2.79 -0.26 8.32
C CYS A 123 3.55 0.58 7.28
N PRO A 124 4.50 -0.01 6.53
CA PRO A 124 5.33 0.76 5.60
C PRO A 124 4.56 1.30 4.39
N VAL A 125 3.49 0.62 3.95
CA VAL A 125 2.73 1.07 2.78
C VAL A 125 1.82 2.24 3.12
N THR A 126 1.18 2.26 4.29
CA THR A 126 0.39 3.44 4.70
C THR A 126 1.28 4.65 4.96
N ASP A 127 2.51 4.44 5.47
CA ASP A 127 3.49 5.52 5.60
C ASP A 127 3.77 6.23 4.26
N ASN A 128 3.92 5.47 3.16
CA ASN A 128 4.09 6.04 1.81
C ASN A 128 2.85 6.77 1.26
N VAL A 129 1.69 6.59 1.87
CA VAL A 129 0.44 7.28 1.49
C VAL A 129 0.22 8.52 2.37
N GLU A 130 0.50 8.40 3.67
CA GLU A 130 0.39 9.47 4.66
C GLU A 130 1.49 10.52 4.47
N ASN A 131 2.64 10.12 3.94
CA ASN A 131 3.81 10.97 3.71
C ASN A 131 4.18 11.03 2.22
N GLU A 132 4.80 12.14 1.82
CA GLU A 132 5.33 12.28 0.45
C GLU A 132 6.65 11.52 0.30
N THR A 133 6.61 10.39 -0.41
CA THR A 133 7.82 9.74 -0.91
C THR A 133 8.26 10.40 -2.21
N GLY A 134 9.43 11.04 -2.19
CA GLY A 134 10.00 11.69 -3.38
C GLY A 134 10.21 10.70 -4.53
N ILE A 135 9.86 11.12 -5.74
CA ILE A 135 10.02 10.34 -6.97
C ILE A 135 10.75 11.15 -8.04
N ASP A 136 11.80 10.58 -8.61
CA ASP A 136 12.54 11.13 -9.74
C ASP A 136 12.25 10.28 -10.99
N VAL A 137 11.67 10.91 -12.01
CA VAL A 137 11.33 10.23 -13.28
C VAL A 137 12.20 10.80 -14.39
N THR A 138 13.00 9.94 -15.03
CA THR A 138 13.91 10.30 -16.13
C THR A 138 13.55 9.58 -17.42
N LEU A 139 13.83 10.20 -18.57
CA LEU A 139 13.65 9.62 -19.89
C LEU A 139 15.01 9.27 -20.50
N GLU A 140 15.16 8.04 -20.98
CA GLU A 140 16.27 7.62 -21.84
C GLU A 140 15.72 7.30 -23.24
N SER A 141 16.37 7.85 -24.28
CA SER A 141 16.03 7.60 -25.68
C SER A 141 17.28 7.19 -26.45
N GLY A 142 17.20 6.08 -27.19
CA GLY A 142 18.27 5.61 -28.08
C GLY A 142 18.33 6.36 -29.41
#